data_AF-A0A031MDF3-F1
#
_entry.id   AF-A0A031MDF3-F1
#
_cell.length_a   1.000
_cell.length_b   1.000
_cell.length_c   1.000
_cell.angle_alpha   90.00
_cell.angle_beta   90.00
_cell.angle_gamma   90.00
#
_symmetry.space_group_name_H-M   'P 1'
#
loop_
_entity.id
_entity.type
_entity.pdbx_description
1 polymer ?
#
loop_
_entity_poly.entity_id
_entity_poly.type
_entity_poly.pdbx_seq_one_letter_code
_entity_poly.pdbx_strand_id
1 'polypeptide(L)' 'MWQNLAAALCLVLVLEGLMPFLAPRRWKRMLVEVSGMSDRQLRVAGLLSMLAGTACLYLIR' A
#
# COMPACT_ATOMS: atom_id res chain seq x y z
N MET A 1 14.47 12.13 15.95
CA MET A 1 14.25 10.81 15.32
C MET A 1 12.80 10.33 15.49
N TRP A 2 12.26 10.25 16.71
CA TRP A 2 10.86 9.85 16.95
C TRP A 2 9.79 10.75 16.30
N GLN A 3 10.03 12.06 16.25
CA GLN A 3 9.13 13.03 15.63
C GLN A 3 8.94 12.76 14.12
N ASN A 4 10.03 12.42 13.42
CA ASN A 4 9.99 12.14 11.98
C ASN A 4 9.24 10.82 11.69
N LEU A 5 9.40 9.83 12.56
CA LEU A 5 8.67 8.57 12.45
C LEU A 5 7.17 8.79 12.66
N ALA A 6 6.79 9.58 13.68
CA ALA A 6 5.40 9.95 13.93
C ALA A 6 4.81 10.76 12.77
N ALA A 7 5.55 11.71 12.21
CA ALA A 7 5.11 12.49 11.04
C ALA A 7 4.94 11.62 9.79
N ALA A 8 5.86 10.69 9.52
CA ALA A 8 5.74 9.74 8.42
C ALA A 8 4.51 8.83 8.60
N LEU A 9 4.25 8.36 9.82
CA LEU A 9 3.06 7.56 10.12
C LEU A 9 1.76 8.36 9.90
N CYS A 10 1.71 9.62 10.35
CA CYS A 10 0.58 10.51 10.09
C CYS A 10 0.35 10.72 8.60
N LEU A 11 1.41 10.92 7.80
CA LEU A 11 1.30 11.07 6.36
C LEU A 11 0.77 9.81 5.68
N VAL A 12 1.23 8.63 6.10
CA VAL A 12 0.68 7.35 5.59
C VAL A 12 -0.81 7.23 5.90
N LEU A 13 -1.23 7.58 7.13
CA LEU A 13 -2.66 7.56 7.51
C LEU A 13 -3.50 8.55 6.68
N VAL A 14 -2.98 9.77 6.44
CA VAL A 14 -3.67 10.76 5.60
C VAL A 14 -3.81 10.23 4.17
N LEU A 15 -2.74 9.66 3.59
CA LEU A 15 -2.76 9.12 2.23
C LEU A 15 -3.69 7.90 2.10
N GLU A 16 -3.65 6.97 3.06
CA GLU A 16 -4.56 5.82 3.13
C GLU A 16 -6.02 6.24 3.28
N GLY A 17 -6.30 7.30 4.05
CA GLY A 17 -7.65 7.86 4.20
C GLY A 17 -8.13 8.70 3.01
N LEU A 18 -7.21 9.24 2.21
CA LEU A 18 -7.50 10.14 1.11
C LEU A 18 -8.25 9.43 -0.03
N MET A 19 -7.79 8.24 -0.44
CA MET A 19 -8.43 7.42 -1.48
C MET A 19 -9.88 7.03 -1.18
N PRO A 20 -10.23 6.47 0.01
CA PRO A 20 -11.61 6.15 0.35
C PRO A 20 -12.48 7.39 0.51
N PHE A 21 -11.92 8.55 0.88
CA PHE A 21 -12.67 9.81 0.99
C PHE A 21 -13.01 10.43 -0.37
N LEU A 22 -12.04 10.52 -1.28
CA LEU A 22 -12.23 11.12 -2.62
C LEU A 22 -13.06 10.24 -3.56
N ALA A 23 -12.85 8.92 -3.53
CA ALA A 23 -13.46 8.02 -4.50
C ALA A 23 -13.90 6.67 -3.88
N PRO A 24 -14.87 6.68 -2.93
CA PRO A 24 -15.30 5.48 -2.21
C PRO A 24 -15.83 4.36 -3.11
N ARG A 25 -16.44 4.71 -4.26
CA ARG A 25 -16.93 3.73 -5.24
C ARG A 25 -15.80 3.02 -6.00
N ARG A 26 -14.75 3.76 -6.36
CA ARG A 26 -13.57 3.18 -7.05
C ARG A 26 -12.79 2.30 -6.08
N TRP A 27 -12.59 2.78 -4.85
CA TRP A 27 -11.95 2.02 -3.78
C TRP A 27 -12.66 0.69 -3.51
N LYS A 28 -13.99 0.70 -3.34
CA LYS A 28 -14.77 -0.53 -3.16
C LYS A 28 -14.65 -1.50 -4.35
N ARG A 29 -14.64 -0.99 -5.59
CA ARG A 29 -14.48 -1.83 -6.78
C ARG A 29 -13.11 -2.52 -6.79
N MET A 30 -12.04 -1.78 -6.51
CA MET A 30 -10.69 -2.35 -6.39
C MET A 30 -10.62 -3.42 -5.31
N LEU A 31 -11.20 -3.17 -4.13
CA LEU A 31 -11.26 -4.17 -3.05
C LEU A 31 -12.02 -5.43 -3.45
N VAL A 32 -13.14 -5.30 -4.17
CA VAL A 32 -13.91 -6.45 -4.67
C VAL A 32 -13.11 -7.24 -5.70
N GLU A 33 -12.41 -6.55 -6.60
CA GLU A 33 -11.54 -7.17 -7.60
C GLU A 33 -10.39 -7.94 -6.95
N VAL A 34 -9.76 -7.35 -5.92
CA VAL A 34 -8.72 -7.99 -5.10
C VAL A 34 -9.30 -9.16 -4.28
N SER A 35 -10.52 -9.05 -3.77
CA SER A 35 -11.17 -10.13 -3.02
C SER A 35 -11.53 -11.34 -3.88
N GLY A 36 -11.66 -11.15 -5.20
CA GLY A 36 -11.83 -12.23 -6.16
C GLY A 36 -10.52 -12.92 -6.56
N MET A 37 -9.36 -12.36 -6.20
CA MET A 37 -8.06 -12.97 -6.47
C MET A 37 -7.80 -14.11 -5.47
N SER A 38 -7.25 -15.21 -5.96
CA SER A 38 -6.85 -16.33 -5.10
C SER A 38 -5.77 -15.92 -4.09
N ASP A 39 -5.80 -16.50 -2.88
CA ASP A 39 -4.80 -16.25 -1.82
C ASP A 39 -3.35 -16.41 -2.29
N ARG A 40 -3.12 -17.27 -3.29
CA ARG A 40 -1.80 -17.48 -3.89
C ARG A 40 -1.35 -16.27 -4.71
N GLN A 41 -2.25 -15.69 -5.51
CA GLN A 41 -1.93 -14.50 -6.29
C GLN A 41 -1.69 -13.29 -5.38
N LEU A 42 -2.48 -13.12 -4.32
CA LEU A 42 -2.25 -12.08 -3.32
C LEU A 42 -0.86 -12.20 -2.67
N ARG A 43 -0.48 -13.42 -2.27
CA ARG A 43 0.85 -13.68 -1.68
C ARG A 43 1.99 -13.39 -2.63
N VAL A 44 1.87 -13.80 -3.89
CA VAL A 44 2.91 -13.55 -4.91
C VAL A 44 3.01 -12.06 -5.24
N ALA A 45 1.88 -11.36 -5.39
CA ALA A 45 1.86 -9.92 -5.61
C ALA A 45 2.48 -9.16 -4.42
N GLY A 46 2.16 -9.57 -3.19
CA GLY A 46 2.77 -9.04 -1.97
C GLY A 46 4.28 -9.28 -1.92
N LEU A 47 4.74 -10.49 -2.25
CA LEU A 47 6.17 -10.83 -2.32
C LEU A 47 6.91 -10.00 -3.37
N LEU A 48 6.34 -9.86 -4.56
CA LEU A 48 6.91 -9.02 -5.62
C LEU A 48 6.99 -7.55 -5.20
N SER A 49 5.96 -7.03 -4.54
CA SER A 49 5.95 -5.66 -4.00
C SER A 49 7.03 -5.46 -2.92
N MET A 50 7.15 -6.40 -1.98
CA MET A 50 8.21 -6.37 -0.97
C MET A 50 9.60 -6.41 -1.61
N LEU A 51 9.83 -7.30 -2.58
CA LEU A 51 11.11 -7.40 -3.28
C LEU A 51 11.42 -6.15 -4.08
N ALA A 52 10.45 -5.61 -4.81
CA ALA A 52 10.60 -4.38 -5.58
C ALA A 52 10.90 -3.18 -4.66
N GLY A 53 10.17 -3.04 -3.55
CA GLY A 53 10.42 -2.00 -2.55
C GLY A 53 11.82 -2.11 -1.94
N THR A 54 12.25 -3.34 -1.61
CA THR A 54 13.60 -3.58 -1.07
C THR A 54 14.68 -3.30 -2.12
N ALA A 55 14.49 -3.73 -3.36
CA ALA A 55 15.43 -3.47 -4.46
C ALA A 55 15.53 -1.98 -4.76
N CYS A 56 14.41 -1.25 -4.76
CA CYS A 56 14.37 0.20 -4.94
C CYS A 56 15.10 0.92 -3.80
N LEU A 57 14.89 0.48 -2.55
CA LEU A 57 15.63 0.99 -1.40
C LEU A 57 17.15 0.75 -1.55
N TYR A 58 17.54 -0.41 -2.07
CA TYR A 58 18.95 -0.77 -2.30
C TYR A 58 19.57 -0.05 -3.51
N LEU A 59 18.77 0.42 -4.46
CA LEU A 59 19.24 1.20 -5.61
C LEU A 59 19.36 2.70 -5.29
N ILE A 60 18.50 3.21 -4.41
CA ILE A 60 18.48 4.62 -4.00
C ILE A 60 19.49 4.89 -2.87
N ARG A 61 19.89 3.85 -2.13
CA ARG A 61 20.82 3.91 -1.00
C ARG A 61 22.15 3.29 -1.33
#